data_AF-A0A7C5B8G4-F1
#
_entry.id   AF-A0A7C5B8G4-F1
#
_cell.length_a   1.000
_cell.length_b   1.000
_cell.length_c   1.000
_cell.angle_alpha   90.00
_cell.angle_beta   90.00
_cell.angle_gamma   90.00
#
_symmetry.space_group_name_H-M   'P 1'
#
loop_
_entity.id
_entity.type
_entity.pdbx_description
1 polymer ?
#
loop_
_entity_poly.entity_id
_entity_poly.type
_entity_poly.pdbx_seq_one_letter_code
_entity_poly.pdbx_strand_id
1 'polypeptide(L)'
;MAKKKSIKKETTQITFTEFDEKKYIITELRNIKLTIIGAAIGFVLSFCSFALTFLHPIAGAVVGGLGIALFKPMLSLAKVDTSKIEKKNYAGMFASYFFTWLAVWVILLNPPISDFAHPMMNDLTPQSQELSANYVDSSIYVKALILDNSGIKSVNIEVFDEKHPEGISVEQEKIKVAGSVYTANIFSTIDGLGIPEEVKNGNGTYKVSYRIIVQDTAGKNSEKVGEITVYPCKPPSIIAIQPPSGGIVRNDPIMFTVFENAGILKVYYTIDGEEMDGVKCNRERAPQYTCEISPKNWAKGQHNIVIIVIDMGGNECRSELLNYTRT
;
A
#
# COMPACT_ATOMS: atom_id res chain seq x y z
N MET A 1 -60.55 -53.12 28.17
CA MET A 1 -60.33 -53.57 26.77
C MET A 1 -60.44 -52.35 25.86
N ALA A 2 -59.33 -51.92 25.25
CA ALA A 2 -59.27 -50.71 24.44
C ALA A 2 -59.63 -51.00 22.97
N LYS A 3 -60.57 -50.23 22.39
CA LYS A 3 -60.93 -50.31 20.96
C LYS A 3 -59.81 -49.70 20.10
N LYS A 4 -59.23 -50.54 19.24
CA LYS A 4 -58.24 -50.20 18.21
C LYS A 4 -58.88 -49.25 17.17
N LYS A 5 -58.41 -48.00 17.11
CA LYS A 5 -58.77 -47.03 16.06
C LYS A 5 -58.02 -47.42 14.78
N SER A 6 -58.76 -47.73 13.72
CA SER A 6 -58.21 -48.04 12.40
C SER A 6 -57.69 -46.77 11.71
N ILE A 7 -56.44 -46.82 11.26
CA ILE A 7 -55.82 -45.78 10.43
C ILE A 7 -56.32 -45.98 8.99
N LYS A 8 -57.16 -45.06 8.49
CA LYS A 8 -57.47 -44.97 7.06
C LYS A 8 -56.23 -44.47 6.32
N LYS A 9 -55.62 -45.32 5.49
CA LYS A 9 -54.64 -44.90 4.48
C LYS A 9 -55.41 -44.25 3.33
N GLU A 10 -55.33 -42.93 3.21
CA GLU A 10 -55.66 -42.24 1.97
C GLU A 10 -54.49 -42.42 1.00
N THR A 11 -54.64 -43.33 0.04
CA THR A 11 -53.77 -43.39 -1.13
C THR A 11 -54.08 -42.21 -2.03
N THR A 12 -53.34 -41.12 -1.88
CA THR A 12 -53.31 -40.04 -2.87
C THR A 12 -52.71 -40.62 -4.14
N GLN A 13 -53.55 -40.91 -5.14
CA GLN A 13 -53.06 -41.31 -6.46
C GLN A 13 -52.24 -40.16 -7.04
N ILE A 14 -50.92 -40.35 -7.15
CA ILE A 14 -50.04 -39.42 -7.87
C ILE A 14 -50.34 -39.60 -9.35
N THR A 15 -51.19 -38.74 -9.90
CA THR A 15 -51.41 -38.68 -11.35
C THR A 15 -50.28 -37.86 -11.96
N PHE A 16 -49.40 -38.51 -12.74
CA PHE A 16 -48.44 -37.80 -13.57
C PHE A 16 -49.22 -37.09 -14.67
N THR A 17 -49.25 -35.77 -14.62
CA THR A 17 -49.82 -34.96 -15.71
C THR A 17 -48.98 -35.18 -16.96
N GLU A 18 -49.60 -35.44 -18.12
CA GLU A 18 -48.86 -35.55 -19.38
C GLU A 18 -48.14 -34.24 -19.70
N PHE A 19 -46.89 -34.36 -20.15
CA PHE A 19 -46.06 -33.22 -20.53
C PHE A 19 -46.52 -32.66 -21.88
N ASP A 20 -46.88 -31.37 -21.90
CA ASP A 20 -47.21 -30.65 -23.14
C ASP A 20 -45.96 -29.91 -23.65
N GLU A 21 -45.28 -30.52 -24.62
CA GLU A 21 -44.08 -29.97 -25.26
C GLU A 21 -44.30 -28.57 -25.87
N LYS A 22 -45.44 -28.36 -26.56
CA LYS A 22 -45.69 -27.10 -27.27
C LYS A 22 -45.89 -25.96 -26.28
N LYS A 23 -46.68 -26.20 -25.24
CA LYS A 23 -46.91 -25.22 -24.17
C LYS A 23 -45.63 -24.93 -23.41
N TYR A 24 -44.80 -25.95 -23.18
CA TYR A 24 -43.49 -25.78 -22.56
C TYR A 24 -42.58 -24.88 -23.39
N ILE A 25 -42.38 -25.19 -24.69
CA ILE A 25 -41.52 -24.41 -25.59
C ILE A 25 -41.98 -22.94 -25.68
N ILE A 26 -43.29 -22.69 -25.82
CA ILE A 26 -43.83 -21.32 -25.88
C ILE A 26 -43.55 -20.56 -24.58
N THR A 27 -43.69 -21.24 -23.44
CA THR A 27 -43.44 -20.66 -22.12
C THR A 27 -41.96 -20.32 -21.94
N GLU A 28 -41.07 -21.23 -22.33
CA GLU A 28 -39.62 -21.03 -22.25
C GLU A 28 -39.13 -19.92 -23.19
N LEU A 29 -39.59 -19.90 -24.45
CA LEU A 29 -39.25 -18.83 -25.40
C LEU A 29 -39.70 -17.45 -24.89
N ARG A 30 -40.87 -17.38 -24.25
CA ARG A 30 -41.33 -16.15 -23.61
C ARG A 30 -40.40 -15.76 -22.46
N ASN A 31 -40.03 -16.70 -21.59
CA ASN A 31 -39.14 -16.43 -20.47
C ASN A 31 -37.77 -15.94 -20.94
N ILE A 32 -37.20 -16.55 -21.99
CA ILE A 32 -35.94 -16.13 -22.60
C ILE A 32 -36.06 -14.68 -23.12
N LYS A 33 -37.13 -14.37 -23.88
CA LYS A 33 -37.37 -12.99 -24.37
C LYS A 33 -37.46 -11.98 -23.24
N LEU A 34 -38.16 -12.34 -22.16
CA LEU A 34 -38.29 -11.49 -20.98
C LEU A 34 -36.95 -11.22 -20.29
N THR A 35 -36.09 -12.23 -20.18
CA THR A 35 -34.73 -12.09 -19.66
C THR A 35 -33.88 -11.15 -20.54
N ILE A 36 -33.94 -11.31 -21.87
CA ILE A 36 -33.24 -10.43 -22.83
C ILE A 36 -33.72 -8.98 -22.70
N ILE A 37 -35.03 -8.77 -22.55
CA ILE A 37 -35.60 -7.42 -22.33
C ILE A 37 -35.07 -6.83 -21.01
N GLY A 38 -34.99 -7.63 -19.94
CA GLY A 38 -34.39 -7.20 -18.68
C GLY A 38 -32.94 -6.75 -18.84
N ALA A 39 -32.12 -7.53 -19.56
CA ALA A 39 -30.74 -7.15 -19.90
C ALA A 39 -30.68 -5.85 -20.73
N ALA A 40 -31.53 -5.71 -21.74
CA ALA A 40 -31.57 -4.50 -22.59
C ALA A 40 -31.95 -3.24 -21.78
N ILE A 41 -32.90 -3.35 -20.85
CA ILE A 41 -33.23 -2.26 -19.92
C ILE A 41 -32.01 -1.93 -19.04
N GLY A 42 -31.31 -2.95 -18.53
CA GLY A 42 -30.11 -2.78 -17.72
C GLY A 42 -29.00 -2.05 -18.47
N PHE A 43 -28.79 -2.43 -19.73
CA PHE A 43 -27.84 -1.78 -20.63
C PHE A 43 -28.19 -0.31 -20.87
N VAL A 44 -29.46 0.04 -21.12
CA VAL A 44 -29.84 1.45 -21.29
C VAL A 44 -29.64 2.24 -20.00
N LEU A 45 -30.06 1.67 -18.86
CA LEU A 45 -29.92 2.35 -17.56
C LEU A 45 -28.47 2.51 -17.13
N SER A 46 -27.52 1.66 -17.58
CA SER A 46 -26.11 1.86 -17.25
C SER A 46 -25.53 3.14 -17.86
N PHE A 47 -25.97 3.54 -19.07
CA PHE A 47 -25.57 4.81 -19.66
C PHE A 47 -26.20 6.00 -18.93
N CYS A 48 -27.46 5.89 -18.51
CA CYS A 48 -28.09 6.90 -17.67
C CYS A 48 -27.36 7.05 -16.33
N SER A 49 -27.05 5.94 -15.66
CA SER A 49 -26.26 5.92 -14.43
C SER A 49 -24.89 6.54 -14.64
N PHE A 50 -24.19 6.17 -15.71
CA PHE A 50 -22.89 6.73 -16.07
C PHE A 50 -22.94 8.24 -16.29
N ALA A 51 -23.89 8.73 -17.08
CA ALA A 51 -24.08 10.17 -17.32
C ALA A 51 -24.32 10.94 -16.00
N LEU A 52 -25.10 10.37 -15.08
CA LEU A 52 -25.38 10.97 -13.78
C LEU A 52 -24.19 10.91 -12.81
N THR A 53 -23.27 9.94 -12.97
CA THR A 53 -22.05 9.85 -12.16
C THR A 53 -21.17 11.09 -12.33
N PHE A 54 -21.19 11.75 -13.49
CA PHE A 54 -20.48 13.03 -13.69
C PHE A 54 -21.07 14.20 -12.88
N LEU A 55 -22.35 14.14 -12.51
CA LEU A 55 -22.97 15.14 -11.64
C LEU A 55 -22.67 14.84 -10.16
N HIS A 56 -22.85 13.57 -9.76
CA HIS A 56 -22.56 13.12 -8.41
C HIS A 56 -22.40 11.58 -8.39
N PRO A 57 -21.34 11.01 -7.79
CA PRO A 57 -21.07 9.57 -7.84
C PRO A 57 -22.23 8.69 -7.36
N ILE A 58 -22.86 9.11 -6.26
CA ILE A 58 -24.01 8.40 -5.66
C ILE A 58 -25.26 8.46 -6.56
N ALA A 59 -25.44 9.50 -7.38
CA ALA A 59 -26.64 9.64 -8.21
C ALA A 59 -26.74 8.51 -9.26
N GLY A 60 -25.60 8.10 -9.84
CA GLY A 60 -25.55 6.98 -10.79
C GLY A 60 -25.99 5.65 -10.14
N ALA A 61 -25.52 5.39 -8.92
CA ALA A 61 -25.91 4.21 -8.14
C ALA A 61 -27.40 4.22 -7.80
N VAL A 62 -27.92 5.37 -7.34
CA VAL A 62 -29.32 5.55 -6.95
C VAL A 62 -30.25 5.31 -8.13
N VAL A 63 -29.97 5.88 -9.31
CA VAL A 63 -30.86 5.71 -10.47
C VAL A 63 -30.92 4.27 -10.95
N GLY A 64 -29.78 3.57 -10.97
CA GLY A 64 -29.78 2.16 -11.32
C GLY A 64 -30.41 1.25 -10.27
N GLY A 65 -30.25 1.59 -8.98
CA GLY A 65 -30.96 0.94 -7.88
C GLY A 65 -32.48 1.17 -7.95
N LEU A 66 -32.92 2.40 -8.24
CA LEU A 66 -34.34 2.75 -8.44
C LEU A 66 -34.94 2.01 -9.63
N GLY A 67 -34.14 1.67 -10.64
CA GLY A 67 -34.57 0.81 -11.74
C GLY A 67 -35.11 -0.56 -11.28
N ILE A 68 -34.73 -1.05 -10.09
CA ILE A 68 -35.34 -2.25 -9.49
C ILE A 68 -36.80 -1.99 -9.11
N ALA A 69 -37.08 -0.88 -8.42
CA ALA A 69 -38.44 -0.50 -8.04
C ALA A 69 -39.31 -0.14 -9.26
N LEU A 70 -38.69 0.47 -10.27
CA LEU A 70 -39.34 0.90 -11.50
C LEU A 70 -39.38 -0.19 -12.59
N PHE A 71 -38.86 -1.38 -12.33
CA PHE A 71 -38.73 -2.41 -13.36
C PHE A 71 -40.09 -2.83 -13.96
N LYS A 72 -41.11 -3.05 -13.12
CA LYS A 72 -42.46 -3.38 -13.59
C LYS A 72 -43.06 -2.28 -14.49
N PRO A 73 -43.06 -0.99 -14.10
CA PRO A 73 -43.52 0.06 -15.00
C PRO A 73 -42.66 0.17 -16.28
N MET A 74 -41.35 -0.11 -16.22
CA MET A 74 -40.50 -0.15 -17.43
C MET A 74 -40.87 -1.29 -18.38
N LEU A 75 -41.25 -2.46 -17.88
CA LEU A 75 -41.78 -3.55 -18.71
C LEU A 75 -43.11 -3.17 -19.39
N SER A 76 -43.99 -2.48 -18.67
CA SER A 76 -45.23 -1.94 -19.23
C SER A 76 -44.95 -0.91 -20.33
N LEU A 77 -43.97 -0.03 -20.13
CA LEU A 77 -43.51 0.92 -21.14
C LEU A 77 -42.95 0.21 -22.39
N ALA A 78 -42.27 -0.91 -22.20
CA ALA A 78 -41.81 -1.80 -23.26
C ALA A 78 -42.93 -2.66 -23.90
N LYS A 79 -44.20 -2.41 -23.54
CA LYS A 79 -45.39 -3.14 -24.02
C LYS A 79 -45.34 -4.65 -23.75
N VAL A 80 -44.69 -5.05 -22.66
CA VAL A 80 -44.63 -6.44 -22.21
C VAL A 80 -45.86 -6.77 -21.38
N ASP A 81 -46.60 -7.81 -21.76
CA ASP A 81 -47.71 -8.32 -20.96
C ASP A 81 -47.18 -9.04 -19.70
N THR A 82 -47.33 -8.38 -18.55
CA THR A 82 -46.88 -8.87 -17.25
C THR A 82 -47.88 -9.80 -16.56
N SER A 83 -49.10 -9.96 -17.09
CA SER A 83 -50.20 -10.68 -16.42
C SER A 83 -49.95 -12.17 -16.25
N LYS A 84 -49.16 -12.77 -17.16
CA LYS A 84 -48.88 -14.22 -17.20
C LYS A 84 -47.48 -14.59 -16.70
N ILE A 85 -46.79 -13.66 -16.05
CA ILE A 85 -45.42 -13.88 -15.55
C ILE A 85 -45.50 -14.48 -14.14
N GLU A 86 -44.89 -15.66 -13.97
CA GLU A 86 -44.78 -16.30 -12.67
C GLU A 86 -43.77 -15.57 -11.77
N LYS A 87 -44.01 -15.55 -10.45
CA LYS A 87 -43.12 -14.86 -9.48
C LYS A 87 -41.65 -15.31 -9.59
N LYS A 88 -41.39 -16.59 -9.88
CA LYS A 88 -40.03 -17.11 -10.08
C LYS A 88 -39.34 -16.55 -11.34
N ASN A 89 -40.10 -16.21 -12.38
CA ASN A 89 -39.53 -15.67 -13.62
C ASN A 89 -39.15 -14.19 -13.45
N TYR A 90 -39.84 -13.46 -12.57
CA TYR A 90 -39.43 -12.10 -12.21
C TYR A 90 -38.01 -12.09 -11.62
N ALA A 91 -37.67 -13.03 -10.74
CA ALA A 91 -36.34 -13.07 -10.14
C ALA A 91 -35.23 -13.19 -11.19
N GLY A 92 -35.41 -14.05 -12.21
CA GLY A 92 -34.47 -14.19 -13.32
C GLY A 92 -34.34 -12.91 -14.16
N MET A 93 -35.46 -12.25 -14.45
CA MET A 93 -35.46 -10.98 -15.18
C MET A 93 -34.76 -9.86 -14.38
N PHE A 94 -35.04 -9.77 -13.09
CA PHE A 94 -34.41 -8.81 -12.18
C PHE A 94 -32.91 -9.03 -12.09
N ALA A 95 -32.48 -10.28 -11.94
CA ALA A 95 -31.06 -10.62 -11.91
C ALA A 95 -30.38 -10.22 -13.23
N SER A 96 -30.98 -10.57 -14.37
CA SER A 96 -30.46 -10.21 -15.68
C SER A 96 -30.34 -8.69 -15.87
N TYR A 97 -31.35 -7.94 -15.45
CA TYR A 97 -31.31 -6.47 -15.42
C TYR A 97 -30.16 -5.97 -14.54
N PHE A 98 -30.16 -6.37 -13.26
CA PHE A 98 -29.26 -5.83 -12.25
C PHE A 98 -27.80 -6.11 -12.58
N PHE A 99 -27.47 -7.34 -12.95
CA PHE A 99 -26.09 -7.69 -13.29
C PHE A 99 -25.64 -7.08 -14.62
N THR A 100 -26.54 -6.93 -15.61
CA THR A 100 -26.18 -6.23 -16.85
C THR A 100 -25.92 -4.74 -16.59
N TRP A 101 -26.84 -4.09 -15.86
CA TRP A 101 -26.69 -2.70 -15.44
C TRP A 101 -25.38 -2.49 -14.67
N LEU A 102 -25.14 -3.29 -13.63
CA LEU A 102 -23.97 -3.18 -12.77
C LEU A 102 -22.68 -3.45 -13.56
N ALA A 103 -22.63 -4.50 -14.37
CA ALA A 103 -21.44 -4.86 -15.14
C ALA A 103 -21.05 -3.77 -16.14
N VAL A 104 -22.02 -3.28 -16.93
CA VAL A 104 -21.76 -2.24 -17.92
C VAL A 104 -21.41 -0.92 -17.23
N TRP A 105 -22.12 -0.55 -16.16
CA TRP A 105 -21.81 0.68 -15.42
C TRP A 105 -20.41 0.63 -14.81
N VAL A 106 -20.01 -0.48 -14.18
CA VAL A 106 -18.64 -0.66 -13.64
C VAL A 106 -17.58 -0.59 -14.75
N ILE A 107 -17.82 -1.19 -15.92
CA ILE A 107 -16.89 -1.09 -17.06
C ILE A 107 -16.77 0.38 -17.51
N LEU A 108 -17.90 1.09 -17.60
CA LEU A 108 -17.90 2.51 -17.99
C LEU A 108 -17.15 3.39 -16.99
N LEU A 109 -17.19 3.08 -15.68
CA LEU A 109 -16.48 3.81 -14.62
C LEU A 109 -14.96 3.56 -14.56
N ASN A 110 -14.44 2.63 -15.35
CA ASN A 110 -13.03 2.27 -15.36
C ASN A 110 -12.34 2.64 -16.69
N PRO A 111 -11.00 2.78 -16.67
CA PRO A 111 -10.24 2.96 -17.89
C PRO A 111 -10.46 1.80 -18.89
N PRO A 112 -10.42 2.06 -20.21
CA PRO A 112 -10.09 3.33 -20.86
C PRO A 112 -11.29 4.29 -21.01
N ILE A 113 -12.49 3.95 -20.53
CA ILE A 113 -13.71 4.73 -20.84
C ILE A 113 -13.81 5.97 -19.95
N SER A 114 -13.58 5.81 -18.65
CA SER A 114 -13.49 6.93 -17.72
C SER A 114 -12.49 6.64 -16.62
N ASP A 115 -12.03 7.70 -15.96
CA ASP A 115 -11.20 7.58 -14.79
C ASP A 115 -11.73 8.48 -13.67
N PHE A 116 -12.39 7.85 -12.71
CA PHE A 116 -12.92 8.51 -11.53
C PHE A 116 -12.04 8.30 -10.29
N ALA A 117 -11.07 7.39 -10.35
CA ALA A 117 -10.18 7.13 -9.24
C ALA A 117 -9.16 8.26 -9.12
N HIS A 118 -8.76 8.58 -7.89
CA HIS A 118 -7.64 9.47 -7.68
C HIS A 118 -6.34 8.64 -7.62
N PRO A 119 -5.19 9.20 -8.03
CA PRO A 119 -3.90 8.55 -7.86
C PRO A 119 -3.68 8.15 -6.40
N MET A 120 -3.28 6.91 -6.17
CA MET A 120 -2.91 6.45 -4.84
C MET A 120 -1.43 6.72 -4.59
N MET A 121 -1.10 7.20 -3.40
CA MET A 121 0.26 7.54 -3.02
C MET A 121 0.65 6.86 -1.71
N ASN A 122 1.75 6.11 -1.76
CA ASN A 122 2.41 5.55 -0.60
C ASN A 122 3.73 6.29 -0.40
N ASP A 123 3.82 7.01 0.70
CA ASP A 123 5.05 7.67 1.13
C ASP A 123 6.02 6.62 1.68
N LEU A 124 7.21 6.57 1.08
CA LEU A 124 8.31 5.69 1.43
C LEU A 124 9.50 6.48 2.02
N THR A 125 9.29 7.75 2.31
CA THR A 125 10.32 8.65 2.83
C THR A 125 10.59 8.30 4.30
N PRO A 126 11.87 8.05 4.68
CA PRO A 126 12.22 7.90 6.09
C PRO A 126 11.90 9.18 6.87
N GLN A 127 11.35 9.02 8.07
CA GLN A 127 11.07 10.15 8.97
C GLN A 127 12.33 10.88 9.46
N SER A 128 13.49 10.20 9.38
CA SER A 128 14.78 10.73 9.80
C SER A 128 15.87 10.34 8.80
N GLN A 129 16.77 11.27 8.49
CA GLN A 129 17.93 11.05 7.62
C GLN A 129 19.14 11.81 8.19
N GLU A 130 20.34 11.32 7.91
CA GLU A 130 21.60 11.97 8.32
C GLU A 130 22.36 12.46 7.10
N LEU A 131 23.14 13.51 7.31
CA LEU A 131 24.00 14.09 6.29
C LEU A 131 25.21 13.18 6.03
N SER A 132 25.67 13.16 4.79
CA SER A 132 26.91 12.46 4.45
C SER A 132 28.11 13.18 5.06
N ALA A 133 29.16 12.41 5.41
CA ALA A 133 30.45 12.95 5.86
C ALA A 133 31.05 13.95 4.86
N ASN A 134 30.75 13.76 3.57
CA ASN A 134 31.03 14.73 2.52
C ASN A 134 29.79 15.60 2.28
N TYR A 135 29.73 16.76 2.92
CA TYR A 135 28.61 17.72 2.80
C TYR A 135 28.26 18.10 1.36
N VAL A 136 29.23 18.06 0.45
CA VAL A 136 29.06 18.36 -0.98
C VAL A 136 28.14 17.35 -1.68
N ASP A 137 28.07 16.11 -1.16
CA ASP A 137 27.26 15.02 -1.71
C ASP A 137 26.06 14.68 -0.81
N SER A 138 25.78 15.50 0.21
CA SER A 138 24.69 15.25 1.16
C SER A 138 23.34 15.52 0.49
N SER A 139 22.72 14.48 -0.07
CA SER A 139 21.35 14.52 -0.55
C SER A 139 20.40 13.84 0.44
N ILE A 140 19.39 14.56 0.91
CA ILE A 140 18.22 13.96 1.56
C ILE A 140 17.20 13.70 0.47
N TYR A 141 16.50 12.58 0.54
CA TYR A 141 15.56 12.21 -0.50
C TYR A 141 14.13 12.15 0.02
N VAL A 142 13.18 12.47 -0.88
CA VAL A 142 11.76 12.15 -0.74
C VAL A 142 11.46 11.03 -1.72
N LYS A 143 10.77 9.99 -1.25
CA LYS A 143 10.47 8.81 -2.05
C LYS A 143 9.01 8.42 -1.91
N ALA A 144 8.32 8.25 -3.03
CA ALA A 144 6.94 7.80 -3.04
C ALA A 144 6.68 6.76 -4.13
N LEU A 145 5.82 5.79 -3.80
CA LEU A 145 5.21 4.89 -4.77
C LEU A 145 3.84 5.46 -5.16
N ILE A 146 3.67 5.73 -6.44
CA ILE A 146 2.44 6.27 -7.00
C ILE A 146 1.81 5.21 -7.90
N LEU A 147 0.54 4.90 -7.62
CA LEU A 147 -0.27 3.92 -8.33
C LEU A 147 -1.48 4.61 -8.94
N ASP A 148 -1.72 4.33 -10.22
CA ASP A 148 -2.81 4.92 -10.97
C ASP A 148 -3.21 4.01 -12.14
N ASN A 149 -4.48 4.07 -12.51
CA ASN A 149 -5.14 3.24 -13.51
C ASN A 149 -5.22 3.90 -14.91
N SER A 150 -5.10 5.23 -15.04
CA SER A 150 -5.02 5.92 -16.34
C SER A 150 -3.62 6.39 -16.71
N GLY A 151 -2.72 6.44 -15.73
CA GLY A 151 -1.34 6.86 -15.87
C GLY A 151 -1.10 8.25 -15.28
N ILE A 152 0.15 8.51 -14.93
CA ILE A 152 0.57 9.76 -14.29
C ILE A 152 1.01 10.79 -15.32
N LYS A 153 0.39 11.97 -15.29
CA LYS A 153 0.73 13.11 -16.14
C LYS A 153 1.87 13.92 -15.55
N SER A 154 1.78 14.27 -14.26
CA SER A 154 2.84 15.00 -13.56
C SER A 154 2.93 14.61 -12.10
N VAL A 155 4.14 14.70 -11.59
CA VAL A 155 4.44 14.71 -10.15
C VAL A 155 5.14 16.04 -9.89
N ASN A 156 4.82 16.70 -8.79
CA ASN A 156 5.61 17.80 -8.27
C ASN A 156 5.97 17.47 -6.84
N ILE A 157 7.24 17.58 -6.50
CA ILE A 157 7.70 17.49 -5.11
C ILE A 157 8.15 18.89 -4.73
N GLU A 158 7.54 19.42 -3.69
CA GLU A 158 7.86 20.71 -3.10
C GLU A 158 8.45 20.48 -1.72
N VAL A 159 9.44 21.28 -1.36
CA VAL A 159 10.10 21.23 -0.05
C VAL A 159 10.04 22.60 0.57
N PHE A 160 9.70 22.68 1.85
CA PHE A 160 9.54 23.92 2.58
C PHE A 160 10.05 23.80 4.02
N ASP A 161 10.52 24.93 4.54
CA ASP A 161 10.95 25.09 5.93
C ASP A 161 10.42 26.41 6.50
N GLU A 162 10.84 26.78 7.70
CA GLU A 162 10.42 28.04 8.33
C GLU A 162 10.85 29.29 7.53
N LYS A 163 11.91 29.20 6.73
CA LYS A 163 12.45 30.32 5.94
C LYS A 163 11.83 30.41 4.55
N HIS A 164 11.34 29.31 4.01
CA HIS A 164 10.73 29.18 2.68
C HIS A 164 9.35 28.52 2.78
N PRO A 165 8.36 29.18 3.43
CA PRO A 165 7.03 28.62 3.64
C PRO A 165 6.25 28.39 2.33
N GLU A 166 6.61 29.07 1.25
CA GLU A 166 6.03 28.93 -0.08
C GLU A 166 6.39 27.61 -0.77
N GLY A 167 7.49 26.98 -0.35
CA GLY A 167 8.00 25.75 -0.93
C GLY A 167 8.75 25.93 -2.25
N ILE A 168 9.78 25.11 -2.42
CA ILE A 168 10.63 25.07 -3.60
C ILE A 168 10.39 23.73 -4.30
N SER A 169 10.04 23.78 -5.58
CA SER A 169 9.89 22.58 -6.41
C SER A 169 11.24 21.95 -6.68
N VAL A 170 11.34 20.63 -6.53
CA VAL A 170 12.59 19.88 -6.67
C VAL A 170 12.56 18.97 -7.89
N GLU A 171 13.71 18.85 -8.56
CA GLU A 171 13.85 17.88 -9.65
C GLU A 171 13.73 16.45 -9.10
N GLN A 172 13.08 15.60 -9.88
CA GLN A 172 12.72 14.25 -9.47
C GLN A 172 13.06 13.25 -10.57
N GLU A 173 13.57 12.10 -10.15
CA GLU A 173 13.81 10.97 -11.02
C GLU A 173 12.63 9.99 -10.93
N LYS A 174 12.15 9.53 -12.10
CA LYS A 174 11.08 8.53 -12.20
C LYS A 174 11.67 7.17 -12.51
N ILE A 175 11.46 6.23 -11.60
CA ILE A 175 11.86 4.82 -11.76
C ILE A 175 10.60 3.97 -11.94
N LYS A 176 10.47 3.30 -13.09
CA LYS A 176 9.31 2.42 -13.36
C LYS A 176 9.53 1.03 -12.73
N VAL A 177 8.72 0.67 -11.74
CA VAL A 177 8.68 -0.66 -11.10
C VAL A 177 7.22 -0.95 -10.73
N ALA A 178 6.59 -1.98 -11.31
CA ALA A 178 5.21 -2.44 -11.04
C ALA A 178 4.28 -1.35 -10.43
N GLY A 179 4.10 -0.25 -11.18
CA GLY A 179 3.81 1.08 -10.64
C GLY A 179 4.88 2.09 -11.08
N SER A 180 4.83 3.31 -10.56
CA SER A 180 5.89 4.31 -10.75
C SER A 180 6.40 4.78 -9.39
N VAL A 181 7.69 4.54 -9.13
CA VAL A 181 8.38 5.06 -7.95
C VAL A 181 9.05 6.37 -8.37
N TYR A 182 8.78 7.41 -7.60
CA TYR A 182 9.37 8.73 -7.80
C TYR A 182 10.30 9.03 -6.63
N THR A 183 11.51 9.48 -6.94
CA THR A 183 12.52 9.85 -5.96
C THR A 183 13.05 11.23 -6.30
N ALA A 184 13.06 12.14 -5.34
CA ALA A 184 13.67 13.45 -5.50
C ALA A 184 14.78 13.63 -4.48
N ASN A 185 15.94 14.11 -4.95
CA ASN A 185 17.07 14.47 -4.10
C ASN A 185 16.97 15.97 -3.81
N ILE A 186 16.80 16.31 -2.54
CA ILE A 186 16.48 17.66 -2.09
C ILE A 186 17.76 18.51 -2.00
N PHE A 187 18.86 17.98 -1.47
CA PHE A 187 19.99 18.83 -1.06
C PHE A 187 21.21 18.79 -2.00
N SER A 188 21.21 17.92 -3.02
CA SER A 188 22.21 17.96 -4.10
C SER A 188 21.93 19.07 -5.14
N THR A 189 20.77 19.73 -5.07
CA THR A 189 20.15 20.34 -6.26
C THR A 189 19.44 21.67 -6.04
N ILE A 190 19.45 22.24 -4.82
CA ILE A 190 18.67 23.47 -4.54
C ILE A 190 19.56 24.58 -3.97
N ASP A 191 19.79 25.62 -4.78
CA ASP A 191 20.17 26.94 -4.27
C ASP A 191 18.99 27.52 -3.46
N GLY A 192 19.17 27.71 -2.14
CA GLY A 192 18.19 28.37 -1.26
C GLY A 192 17.72 27.54 -0.06
N LEU A 193 17.50 26.23 -0.22
CA LEU A 193 17.25 25.29 0.88
C LEU A 193 18.58 24.69 1.37
N GLY A 194 19.45 25.56 1.87
CA GLY A 194 20.70 25.12 2.48
C GLY A 194 20.42 24.47 3.84
N ILE A 195 21.01 23.30 4.09
CA ILE A 195 21.11 22.75 5.45
C ILE A 195 21.69 23.84 6.36
N PRO A 196 21.08 24.14 7.51
CA PRO A 196 21.61 25.12 8.44
C PRO A 196 23.06 24.81 8.82
N GLU A 197 23.90 25.84 8.87
CA GLU A 197 25.34 25.70 9.17
C GLU A 197 25.59 25.02 10.51
N GLU A 198 24.69 25.20 11.49
CA GLU A 198 24.74 24.49 12.77
C GLU A 198 24.67 22.96 12.61
N VAL A 199 23.78 22.47 11.75
CA VAL A 199 23.64 21.03 11.46
C VAL A 199 24.81 20.52 10.63
N LYS A 200 25.35 21.35 9.73
CA LYS A 200 26.62 21.04 9.05
C LYS A 200 27.82 21.01 10.00
N ASN A 201 27.78 21.75 11.10
CA ASN A 201 28.86 21.78 12.08
C ASN A 201 28.68 20.72 13.18
N GLY A 202 27.78 19.76 12.99
CA GLY A 202 27.55 18.70 13.97
C GLY A 202 26.49 19.02 15.01
N ASN A 203 25.76 20.13 14.95
CA ASN A 203 24.93 20.59 16.06
C ASN A 203 23.45 20.75 15.70
N GLY A 204 22.58 20.44 16.66
CA GLY A 204 21.14 20.54 16.47
C GLY A 204 20.58 19.49 15.52
N THR A 205 19.35 19.71 15.07
CA THR A 205 18.68 18.97 13.99
C THR A 205 17.95 19.98 13.12
N TYR A 206 17.70 19.61 11.87
CA TYR A 206 16.93 20.46 10.95
C TYR A 206 15.67 19.74 10.53
N LYS A 207 14.51 20.39 10.66
CA LYS A 207 13.23 19.85 10.21
C LYS A 207 12.89 20.44 8.86
N VAL A 208 12.59 19.56 7.91
CA VAL A 208 12.16 19.96 6.58
C VAL A 208 10.84 19.28 6.28
N SER A 209 9.88 20.05 5.78
CA SER A 209 8.60 19.52 5.33
C SER A 209 8.61 19.38 3.82
N TYR A 210 7.83 18.45 3.30
CA TYR A 210 7.68 18.26 1.87
C TYR A 210 6.22 18.01 1.52
N ARG A 211 5.86 18.35 0.28
CA ARG A 211 4.56 18.10 -0.33
C ARG A 211 4.77 17.39 -1.65
N ILE A 212 4.06 16.30 -1.85
CA ILE A 212 4.01 15.57 -3.12
C ILE A 212 2.63 15.82 -3.73
N ILE A 213 2.60 16.40 -4.91
CA ILE A 213 1.39 16.68 -5.69
C ILE A 213 1.44 15.81 -6.94
N VAL A 214 0.42 15.01 -7.15
CA VAL A 214 0.33 14.11 -8.30
C VAL A 214 -0.90 14.48 -9.10
N GLN A 215 -0.76 14.53 -10.42
CA GLN A 215 -1.86 14.65 -11.37
C GLN A 215 -1.81 13.46 -12.35
N ASP A 216 -2.93 12.77 -12.52
CA ASP A 216 -3.09 11.75 -13.55
C ASP A 216 -3.37 12.34 -14.94
N THR A 217 -3.50 11.48 -15.94
CA THR A 217 -3.87 11.89 -17.30
C THR A 217 -5.33 12.35 -17.43
N ALA A 218 -6.19 11.98 -16.48
CA ALA A 218 -7.60 12.39 -16.41
C ALA A 218 -7.83 13.74 -15.68
N GLY A 219 -6.78 14.33 -15.12
CA GLY A 219 -6.80 15.59 -14.38
C GLY A 219 -7.18 15.47 -12.90
N LYS A 220 -7.24 14.27 -12.32
CA LYS A 220 -7.42 14.10 -10.87
C LYS A 220 -6.10 14.34 -10.17
N ASN A 221 -6.21 14.92 -8.97
CA ASN A 221 -5.07 15.27 -8.15
C ASN A 221 -5.09 14.50 -6.83
N SER A 222 -3.89 14.18 -6.34
CA SER A 222 -3.65 13.68 -4.99
C SER A 222 -2.48 14.42 -4.37
N GLU A 223 -2.59 14.71 -3.07
CA GLU A 223 -1.58 15.44 -2.32
C GLU A 223 -1.19 14.65 -1.05
N LYS A 224 0.10 14.65 -0.74
CA LYS A 224 0.64 14.13 0.52
C LYS A 224 1.66 15.09 1.09
N VAL A 225 1.56 15.35 2.39
CA VAL A 225 2.53 16.16 3.15
C VAL A 225 3.23 15.26 4.16
N GLY A 226 4.54 15.46 4.33
CA GLY A 226 5.34 14.79 5.34
C GLY A 226 6.45 15.69 5.89
N GLU A 227 7.12 15.21 6.94
CA GLU A 227 8.23 15.89 7.60
C GLU A 227 9.41 14.92 7.70
N ILE A 228 10.63 15.45 7.50
CA ILE A 228 11.89 14.75 7.68
C ILE A 228 12.69 15.48 8.76
N THR A 229 13.21 14.73 9.73
CA THR A 229 14.22 15.24 10.66
C THR A 229 15.61 14.90 10.13
N VAL A 230 16.40 15.94 9.89
CA VAL A 230 17.77 15.87 9.41
C VAL A 230 18.72 15.94 10.59
N TYR A 231 19.56 14.92 10.72
CA TYR A 231 20.59 14.84 11.74
C TYR A 231 21.95 15.25 11.19
N PRO A 232 22.77 15.93 12.01
CA PRO A 232 24.14 16.21 11.66
C PRO A 232 24.92 14.92 11.49
N CYS A 233 25.92 14.95 10.61
CA CYS A 233 26.86 13.86 10.42
C CYS A 233 27.73 13.69 11.70
N LYS A 234 27.59 12.57 12.41
CA LYS A 234 28.45 12.25 13.57
C LYS A 234 28.83 10.78 13.60
N PRO A 235 30.08 10.44 13.98
CA PRO A 235 30.42 9.05 14.24
C PRO A 235 29.47 8.42 15.27
N PRO A 236 28.97 7.20 14.99
CA PRO A 236 28.13 6.48 15.94
C PRO A 236 28.89 6.20 17.24
N SER A 237 28.21 5.88 18.33
CA SER A 237 28.87 5.58 19.61
C SER A 237 28.63 4.15 20.07
N ILE A 238 29.67 3.43 20.48
CA ILE A 238 29.59 2.06 21.00
C ILE A 238 29.71 2.10 22.53
N ILE A 239 28.72 1.54 23.24
CA ILE A 239 28.70 1.46 24.70
C ILE A 239 28.22 0.09 25.21
N ALA A 240 28.32 -0.12 26.52
CA ALA A 240 27.72 -1.25 27.24
C ALA A 240 28.11 -2.66 26.72
N ILE A 241 29.40 -2.85 26.41
CA ILE A 241 29.92 -4.13 25.92
C ILE A 241 29.91 -5.18 27.05
N GLN A 242 29.27 -6.33 26.79
CA GLN A 242 29.18 -7.45 27.72
C GLN A 242 29.42 -8.80 27.01
N PRO A 243 30.30 -9.68 27.53
CA PRO A 243 31.17 -9.47 28.69
C PRO A 243 32.20 -8.35 28.43
N PRO A 244 32.72 -7.69 29.47
CA PRO A 244 33.76 -6.67 29.30
C PRO A 244 35.05 -7.30 28.74
N SER A 245 35.89 -6.46 28.13
CA SER A 245 37.23 -6.85 27.67
C SER A 245 38.03 -7.51 28.80
N GLY A 246 38.81 -8.54 28.45
CA GLY A 246 39.48 -9.46 29.37
C GLY A 246 38.64 -10.69 29.76
N GLY A 247 37.39 -10.77 29.32
CA GLY A 247 36.48 -11.87 29.64
C GLY A 247 36.80 -13.19 28.93
N ILE A 248 36.23 -14.27 29.46
CA ILE A 248 36.20 -15.58 28.79
C ILE A 248 34.88 -15.70 28.04
N VAL A 249 34.95 -16.01 26.76
CA VAL A 249 33.78 -16.25 25.91
C VAL A 249 33.71 -17.72 25.53
N ARG A 250 32.50 -18.30 25.65
CA ARG A 250 32.22 -19.66 25.17
C ARG A 250 31.35 -19.57 23.93
N ASN A 251 30.09 -19.93 24.04
CA ASN A 251 29.10 -19.75 22.99
C ASN A 251 28.21 -18.52 23.24
N ASP A 252 28.34 -17.90 24.41
CA ASP A 252 27.55 -16.74 24.77
C ASP A 252 27.98 -15.54 23.90
N PRO A 253 27.02 -14.83 23.30
CA PRO A 253 27.33 -13.71 22.43
C PRO A 253 27.94 -12.55 23.22
N ILE A 254 28.81 -11.78 22.56
CA ILE A 254 29.23 -10.47 23.04
C ILE A 254 28.15 -9.48 22.61
N MET A 255 27.48 -8.89 23.59
CA MET A 255 26.45 -7.88 23.41
C MET A 255 27.06 -6.50 23.52
N PHE A 256 26.60 -5.55 22.70
CA PHE A 256 26.96 -4.14 22.81
C PHE A 256 25.83 -3.25 22.28
N THR A 257 25.83 -2.01 22.72
CA THR A 257 24.84 -1.01 22.33
C THR A 257 25.47 0.03 21.43
N VAL A 258 24.84 0.30 20.29
CA VAL A 258 25.21 1.40 19.41
C VAL A 258 24.19 2.52 19.54
N PHE A 259 24.67 3.75 19.76
CA PHE A 259 23.87 4.96 19.71
C PHE A 259 24.06 5.64 18.36
N GLU A 260 22.99 5.67 17.57
CA GLU A 260 22.91 6.28 16.25
C GLU A 260 21.47 6.79 15.97
N ASN A 261 21.33 8.05 15.57
CA ASN A 261 20.04 8.69 15.32
C ASN A 261 19.42 8.26 13.98
N ALA A 262 20.20 8.26 12.90
CA ALA A 262 19.64 8.16 11.55
C ALA A 262 19.56 6.73 11.03
N GLY A 263 20.46 5.86 11.47
CA GLY A 263 20.51 4.50 10.97
C GLY A 263 21.93 3.97 10.91
N ILE A 264 22.04 2.65 10.99
CA ILE A 264 23.31 1.96 10.81
C ILE A 264 23.33 1.35 9.40
N LEU A 265 24.38 1.65 8.62
CA LEU A 265 24.59 1.06 7.30
C LEU A 265 25.23 -0.33 7.42
N LYS A 266 26.30 -0.45 8.22
CA LYS A 266 27.03 -1.70 8.41
C LYS A 266 27.59 -1.77 9.83
N VAL A 267 27.54 -2.94 10.44
CA VAL A 267 28.35 -3.26 11.62
C VAL A 267 29.13 -4.52 11.35
N TYR A 268 30.42 -4.48 11.64
CA TYR A 268 31.30 -5.62 11.52
C TYR A 268 32.36 -5.54 12.62
N TYR A 269 33.21 -6.55 12.70
CA TYR A 269 34.30 -6.57 13.67
C TYR A 269 35.53 -7.21 13.07
N THR A 270 36.69 -7.00 13.69
CA THR A 270 37.90 -7.74 13.33
C THR A 270 38.23 -8.78 14.39
N ILE A 271 38.81 -9.92 14.00
CA ILE A 271 39.48 -10.86 14.90
C ILE A 271 40.95 -10.89 14.52
N ASP A 272 41.83 -10.51 15.43
CA ASP A 272 43.29 -10.54 15.23
C ASP A 272 43.74 -9.80 13.95
N GLY A 273 42.99 -8.76 13.58
CA GLY A 273 43.23 -7.93 12.39
C GLY A 273 42.48 -8.36 11.13
N GLU A 274 41.81 -9.51 11.11
CA GLU A 274 41.01 -9.96 9.97
C GLU A 274 39.54 -9.52 10.11
N GLU A 275 38.96 -8.95 9.05
CA GLU A 275 37.55 -8.54 9.02
C GLU A 275 36.61 -9.74 9.07
N MET A 276 35.62 -9.64 9.96
CA MET A 276 34.59 -10.63 10.17
C MET A 276 33.21 -9.99 10.04
N ASP A 277 32.35 -10.65 9.28
CA ASP A 277 30.93 -10.34 9.22
C ASP A 277 30.13 -11.18 10.26
N GLY A 278 28.83 -10.93 10.37
CA GLY A 278 27.93 -11.69 11.23
C GLY A 278 27.58 -11.02 12.55
N VAL A 279 27.76 -9.71 12.65
CA VAL A 279 27.13 -8.91 13.70
C VAL A 279 25.63 -8.84 13.43
N LYS A 280 24.81 -9.15 14.44
CA LYS A 280 23.36 -8.94 14.34
C LYS A 280 22.97 -7.76 15.19
N CYS A 281 22.34 -6.76 14.59
CA CYS A 281 21.85 -5.59 15.30
C CYS A 281 20.33 -5.51 15.20
N ASN A 282 19.67 -5.31 16.34
CA ASN A 282 18.25 -5.05 16.44
C ASN A 282 18.05 -3.60 16.87
N ARG A 283 17.25 -2.85 16.11
CA ARG A 283 16.83 -1.51 16.52
C ARG A 283 15.76 -1.65 17.60
N GLU A 284 16.09 -1.33 18.84
CA GLU A 284 15.12 -1.36 19.94
C GLU A 284 14.22 -0.13 19.89
N ARG A 285 14.85 1.05 19.91
CA ARG A 285 14.20 2.36 19.79
C ARG A 285 15.26 3.36 19.37
N ALA A 286 15.01 4.17 18.34
CA ALA A 286 15.94 5.25 17.98
C ALA A 286 16.24 6.14 19.21
N PRO A 287 17.51 6.46 19.50
CA PRO A 287 18.74 6.21 18.72
C PRO A 287 19.51 4.92 19.08
N GLN A 288 18.91 3.96 19.76
CA GLN A 288 19.59 2.79 20.33
C GLN A 288 19.41 1.50 19.51
N TYR A 289 20.53 0.84 19.23
CA TYR A 289 20.61 -0.48 18.63
C TYR A 289 21.33 -1.44 19.57
N THR A 290 20.79 -2.64 19.72
CA THR A 290 21.45 -3.72 20.48
C THR A 290 22.03 -4.70 19.49
N CYS A 291 23.33 -4.90 19.56
CA CYS A 291 24.10 -5.72 18.64
C CYS A 291 24.75 -6.90 19.36
N GLU A 292 24.91 -8.01 18.63
CA GLU A 292 25.55 -9.21 19.12
C GLU A 292 26.59 -9.76 18.15
N ILE A 293 27.71 -10.25 18.70
CA ILE A 293 28.74 -11.02 18.00
C ILE A 293 28.75 -12.43 18.58
N SER A 294 28.70 -13.44 17.70
CA SER A 294 28.75 -14.85 18.13
C SER A 294 30.19 -15.40 18.06
N PRO A 295 30.80 -15.79 19.20
CA PRO A 295 32.13 -16.41 19.24
C PRO A 295 32.13 -17.90 18.88
N LYS A 296 31.00 -18.44 18.38
CA LYS A 296 30.81 -19.89 18.15
C LYS A 296 31.86 -20.49 17.21
N ASN A 297 32.26 -19.73 16.18
CA ASN A 297 33.18 -20.19 15.14
C ASN A 297 34.62 -19.71 15.33
N TRP A 298 34.91 -19.05 16.45
CA TRP A 298 36.26 -18.57 16.74
C TRP A 298 37.17 -19.75 17.10
N ALA A 299 38.45 -19.64 16.76
CA ALA A 299 39.45 -20.58 17.24
C ALA A 299 39.52 -20.55 18.78
N LYS A 300 40.08 -21.59 19.39
CA LYS A 300 40.37 -21.54 20.83
C LYS A 300 41.63 -20.73 21.06
N GLY A 301 41.63 -19.86 22.06
CA GLY A 301 42.76 -19.00 22.37
C GLY A 301 42.36 -17.58 22.71
N GLN A 302 43.36 -16.71 22.82
CA GLN A 302 43.16 -15.28 22.99
C GLN A 302 42.93 -14.62 21.64
N HIS A 303 41.99 -13.69 21.59
CA HIS A 303 41.62 -12.95 20.40
C HIS A 303 41.50 -11.46 20.71
N ASN A 304 41.99 -10.66 19.77
CA ASN A 304 41.91 -9.21 19.75
C ASN A 304 40.76 -8.77 18.84
N ILE A 305 39.79 -8.08 19.40
CA ILE A 305 38.56 -7.67 18.73
C ILE A 305 38.47 -6.15 18.63
N VAL A 306 38.09 -5.65 17.45
CA VAL A 306 37.68 -4.25 17.24
C VAL A 306 36.33 -4.26 16.57
N ILE A 307 35.35 -3.60 17.15
CA ILE A 307 34.02 -3.43 16.57
C ILE A 307 34.03 -2.17 15.74
N ILE A 308 33.47 -2.25 14.53
CA ILE A 308 33.45 -1.15 13.57
C ILE A 308 32.00 -0.94 13.13
N VAL A 309 31.49 0.27 13.35
CA VAL A 309 30.14 0.69 12.99
C VAL A 309 30.25 1.77 11.91
N ILE A 310 29.54 1.59 10.81
CA ILE A 310 29.36 2.58 9.76
C ILE A 310 27.89 3.00 9.76
N ASP A 311 27.62 4.29 9.94
CA ASP A 311 26.28 4.85 9.85
C ASP A 311 25.81 5.04 8.40
N MET A 312 24.56 5.49 8.21
CA MET A 312 24.01 5.78 6.88
C MET A 312 24.67 6.99 6.18
N GLY A 313 25.31 7.88 6.94
CA GLY A 313 26.12 9.00 6.43
C GLY A 313 27.53 8.59 6.00
N GLY A 314 27.94 7.36 6.29
CA GLY A 314 29.26 6.81 6.02
C GLY A 314 30.32 7.08 7.09
N ASN A 315 29.97 7.65 8.26
CA ASN A 315 30.95 7.81 9.32
C ASN A 315 31.26 6.47 9.96
N GLU A 316 32.52 6.30 10.32
CA GLU A 316 33.01 5.11 11.01
C GLU A 316 33.30 5.42 12.48
N CYS A 317 32.84 4.54 13.36
CA CYS A 317 33.30 4.48 14.75
C CYS A 317 33.91 3.12 15.05
N ARG A 318 34.99 3.13 15.83
CA ARG A 318 35.69 1.95 16.28
C ARG A 318 35.59 1.83 17.79
N SER A 319 35.41 0.61 18.30
CA SER A 319 35.62 0.36 19.71
C SER A 319 37.10 0.48 20.07
N GLU A 320 37.39 0.56 21.37
CA GLU A 320 38.71 0.21 21.87
C GLU A 320 39.07 -1.25 21.55
N LEU A 321 40.34 -1.61 21.69
CA LEU A 321 40.80 -2.99 21.54
C LEU A 321 40.21 -3.87 22.66
N LEU A 322 39.37 -4.83 22.29
CA LEU A 322 38.74 -5.76 23.21
C LEU A 322 39.48 -7.10 23.19
N ASN A 323 39.87 -7.61 24.34
CA ASN A 323 40.57 -8.88 24.46
C ASN A 323 39.61 -9.94 24.99
N TYR A 324 39.50 -11.09 24.33
CA TYR A 324 38.68 -12.19 24.83
C TYR A 324 39.41 -13.52 24.74
N THR A 325 39.17 -14.40 25.70
CA THR A 325 39.70 -15.78 25.67
C THR A 325 38.58 -16.75 25.32
N ARG A 326 38.72 -17.46 24.20
CA ARG A 326 37.81 -18.52 23.77
C ARG A 326 38.24 -19.87 24.31
N THR A 327 37.39 -20.48 25.15
CA THR A 327 37.58 -21.85 25.68
C THR A 327 36.72 -22.87 24.96
#